data_AF-A0A0U1L3Y6-F1
#
_entry.id   AF-A0A0U1L3Y6-F1
#
_cell.length_a   1.000
_cell.length_b   1.000
_cell.length_c   1.000
_cell.angle_alpha   90.00
_cell.angle_beta   90.00
_cell.angle_gamma   90.00
#
_symmetry.space_group_name_H-M   'P 1'
#
loop_
_entity.id
_entity.type
_entity.pdbx_description
1 polymer ?
#
loop_
_entity_poly.entity_id
_entity_poly.type
_entity_poly.pdbx_seq_one_letter_code
_entity_poly.pdbx_strand_id
1 'polypeptide(L)'
;MFRRTRCLVFLSVFSGQNKHCRDLKHSLLFGLITPLAFSFIWRLIHRVEKVSYTTRTKKLDEIVIASGLCVLCFVYLIFCFVQYSYLFSSLFNNLPSGLSYAEYARRGFFELVAVALINMGIVMGVINFTTTNSHRAALTLKWLNSILIVSTFVLLFSAHFRMSLYEESYGYTYLRFFTHSFMAMIFVMLCVTAYRVWTDRINLAKWYIVIGLVAYMLINYVNVDTFIAEKNMERFYLTGRIDVYYLSELSYDALPYLVELTNASDLLIQQTAGSRLL
;
A
#
# COMPACT_ATOMS: atom_id res chain seq x y z
N MET A 1 34.90 21.25 38.62
CA MET A 1 34.70 20.21 39.66
C MET A 1 33.24 20.27 40.12
N PHE A 2 32.51 19.15 40.00
CA PHE A 2 31.17 18.88 40.57
C PHE A 2 29.95 19.71 40.12
N ARG A 3 29.41 19.46 38.90
CA ARG A 3 27.95 19.57 38.66
C ARG A 3 27.41 18.90 37.38
N ARG A 4 28.27 18.42 36.48
CA ARG A 4 27.85 17.82 35.18
C ARG A 4 27.71 16.29 35.16
N THR A 5 28.10 15.59 36.22
CA THR A 5 28.17 14.12 36.23
C THR A 5 26.93 13.39 36.76
N ARG A 6 25.93 14.09 37.31
CA ARG A 6 24.68 13.46 37.79
C ARG A 6 23.52 13.43 36.77
N CYS A 7 23.57 14.22 35.69
CA CYS A 7 22.56 14.11 34.61
C CYS A 7 22.82 12.96 33.63
N LEU A 8 24.08 12.58 33.43
CA LEU A 8 24.44 11.54 32.45
C LEU A 8 24.13 10.11 32.91
N VAL A 9 24.02 9.86 34.22
CA VAL A 9 23.58 8.57 34.76
C VAL A 9 22.05 8.46 34.77
N PHE A 10 21.32 9.57 34.89
CA PHE A 10 19.86 9.55 34.91
C PHE A 10 19.24 9.39 33.50
N LEU A 11 19.91 9.90 32.45
CA LEU A 11 19.47 9.75 31.06
C LEU A 11 19.83 8.38 30.44
N SER A 12 20.88 7.71 30.90
CA SER A 12 21.23 6.35 30.45
C SER A 12 20.33 5.25 31.07
N VAL A 13 19.81 5.48 32.28
CA VAL A 13 18.77 4.62 32.87
C VAL A 13 17.40 4.86 32.20
N PHE A 14 17.12 6.08 31.74
CA PHE A 14 15.88 6.39 31.02
C PHE A 14 15.86 5.95 29.56
N SER A 15 17.01 5.77 28.87
CA SER A 15 17.02 5.26 27.49
C SER A 15 16.76 3.75 27.41
N GLY A 16 17.23 2.98 28.40
CA GLY A 16 16.88 1.56 28.58
C GLY A 16 15.44 1.35 29.05
N GLN A 17 14.91 2.25 29.88
CA GLN A 17 13.50 2.25 30.30
C GLN A 17 12.55 2.79 29.20
N ASN A 18 13.00 3.66 28.28
CA ASN A 18 12.13 4.23 27.25
C ASN A 18 11.85 3.30 26.07
N LYS A 19 12.71 2.33 25.73
CA LYS A 19 12.33 1.26 24.79
C LYS A 19 11.31 0.34 25.45
N HIS A 20 11.60 -0.13 26.66
CA HIS A 20 10.67 -0.98 27.40
C HIS A 20 9.33 -0.29 27.69
N CYS A 21 9.32 1.00 28.06
CA CYS A 21 8.09 1.77 28.34
C CYS A 21 7.34 2.19 27.05
N ARG A 22 8.04 2.33 25.92
CA ARG A 22 7.40 2.57 24.60
C ARG A 22 6.80 1.28 24.06
N ASP A 23 7.52 0.16 24.15
CA ASP A 23 7.02 -1.17 23.81
C ASP A 23 5.88 -1.59 24.75
N LEU A 24 5.95 -1.24 26.04
CA LEU A 24 4.87 -1.45 27.01
C LEU A 24 3.65 -0.57 26.70
N LYS A 25 3.86 0.71 26.32
CA LYS A 25 2.79 1.60 25.88
C LYS A 25 2.15 1.13 24.59
N HIS A 26 2.93 0.71 23.59
CA HIS A 26 2.41 0.12 22.36
C HIS A 26 1.70 -1.21 22.64
N SER A 27 2.27 -2.08 23.47
CA SER A 27 1.65 -3.35 23.87
C SER A 27 0.32 -3.14 24.61
N LEU A 28 0.25 -2.14 25.52
CA LEU A 28 -0.99 -1.72 26.16
C LEU A 28 -1.98 -1.09 25.16
N LEU A 29 -1.50 -0.26 24.23
CA LEU A 29 -2.34 0.35 23.20
C LEU A 29 -2.93 -0.73 22.28
N PHE A 30 -2.11 -1.68 21.81
CA PHE A 30 -2.55 -2.81 20.99
C PHE A 30 -3.49 -3.72 21.77
N GLY A 31 -3.17 -4.03 23.03
CA GLY A 31 -4.00 -4.83 23.92
C GLY A 31 -5.35 -4.19 24.25
N LEU A 32 -5.46 -2.86 24.16
CA LEU A 32 -6.72 -2.12 24.37
C LEU A 32 -7.48 -1.90 23.06
N ILE A 33 -6.79 -1.59 21.98
CA ILE A 33 -7.37 -1.33 20.65
C ILE A 33 -7.86 -2.62 20.00
N THR A 34 -7.15 -3.73 20.12
CA THR A 34 -7.56 -5.01 19.49
C THR A 34 -8.91 -5.53 19.98
N PRO A 35 -9.22 -5.60 21.30
CA PRO A 35 -10.55 -6.03 21.74
C PRO A 35 -11.63 -4.98 21.47
N LEU A 36 -11.31 -3.68 21.47
CA LEU A 36 -12.26 -2.63 21.11
C LEU A 36 -12.60 -2.64 19.61
N ALA A 37 -11.59 -2.79 18.76
CA ALA A 37 -11.75 -2.99 17.33
C ALA A 37 -12.52 -4.30 17.08
N PHE A 38 -12.13 -5.41 17.71
CA PHE A 38 -12.83 -6.69 17.60
C PHE A 38 -14.29 -6.60 18.06
N SER A 39 -14.59 -5.93 19.18
CA SER A 39 -15.95 -5.73 19.68
C SER A 39 -16.77 -4.79 18.78
N PHE A 40 -16.16 -3.71 18.28
CA PHE A 40 -16.80 -2.80 17.33
C PHE A 40 -17.11 -3.53 16.01
N ILE A 41 -16.16 -4.31 15.48
CA ILE A 41 -16.31 -5.14 14.29
C ILE A 41 -17.34 -6.23 14.52
N TRP A 42 -17.31 -6.92 15.66
CA TRP A 42 -18.31 -7.93 16.05
C TRP A 42 -19.71 -7.34 16.13
N ARG A 43 -19.83 -6.13 16.68
CA ARG A 43 -21.07 -5.36 16.78
C ARG A 43 -21.55 -4.85 15.41
N LEU A 44 -20.64 -4.46 14.52
CA LEU A 44 -20.94 -4.05 13.14
C LEU A 44 -21.34 -5.27 12.29
N ILE A 45 -20.66 -6.41 12.49
CA ILE A 45 -20.96 -7.73 11.91
C ILE A 45 -22.38 -8.18 12.28
N HIS A 46 -22.75 -8.15 13.56
CA HIS A 46 -24.08 -8.56 14.02
C HIS A 46 -25.18 -7.53 13.70
N ARG A 47 -24.82 -6.25 13.51
CA ARG A 47 -25.76 -5.23 13.06
C ARG A 47 -26.03 -5.35 11.55
N VAL A 48 -25.04 -5.73 10.74
CA VAL A 48 -25.21 -6.00 9.29
C VAL A 48 -26.07 -7.26 9.05
N GLU A 49 -25.98 -8.28 9.91
CA GLU A 49 -26.82 -9.48 9.81
C GLU A 49 -28.30 -9.24 10.16
N LYS A 50 -28.63 -8.11 10.83
CA LYS A 50 -30.01 -7.70 11.17
C LYS A 50 -30.51 -6.48 10.40
N VAL A 51 -29.90 -6.14 9.27
CA VAL A 51 -30.61 -5.31 8.29
C VAL A 51 -31.37 -6.25 7.37
N SER A 52 -32.57 -6.67 7.80
CA SER A 52 -33.62 -6.99 6.84
C SER A 52 -33.81 -5.74 5.99
N TYR A 53 -33.22 -5.73 4.79
CA TYR A 53 -33.53 -4.75 3.77
C TYR A 53 -34.98 -4.99 3.35
N THR A 54 -35.93 -4.44 4.11
CA THR A 54 -37.26 -4.08 3.60
C THR A 54 -37.14 -2.74 2.86
N THR A 55 -36.11 -2.58 2.03
CA THR A 55 -36.11 -1.54 1.01
C THR A 55 -36.45 -2.23 -0.28
N ARG A 56 -37.62 -1.86 -0.80
CA ARG A 56 -38.02 -2.09 -2.18
C ARG A 56 -37.06 -1.31 -3.07
N THR A 57 -35.80 -1.73 -3.16
CA THR A 57 -34.83 -1.15 -4.08
C THR A 57 -35.26 -1.57 -5.48
N LYS A 58 -35.39 -0.59 -6.37
CA LYS A 58 -35.49 -0.85 -7.81
C LYS A 58 -34.28 -1.72 -8.17
N LYS A 59 -34.50 -3.02 -8.35
CA LYS A 59 -33.49 -3.92 -8.90
C LYS A 59 -33.15 -3.39 -10.28
N LEU A 60 -31.88 -3.08 -10.49
CA LEU A 60 -31.40 -2.63 -11.79
C LEU A 60 -31.48 -3.80 -12.77
N ASP A 61 -31.92 -3.52 -14.00
CA ASP A 61 -32.07 -4.55 -15.01
C ASP A 61 -30.70 -5.19 -15.32
N GLU A 62 -30.65 -6.51 -15.20
CA GLU A 62 -29.47 -7.35 -15.46
C GLU A 62 -28.83 -7.03 -16.83
N ILE A 63 -29.66 -6.73 -17.83
CA ILE A 63 -29.24 -6.41 -19.19
C ILE A 63 -28.49 -5.07 -19.26
N VAL A 64 -28.94 -4.05 -18.51
CA VAL A 64 -28.32 -2.73 -18.48
C VAL A 64 -26.95 -2.79 -17.79
N ILE A 65 -26.85 -3.58 -16.71
CA ILE A 65 -25.58 -3.81 -16.02
C ILE A 65 -24.63 -4.58 -16.92
N ALA A 66 -25.08 -5.67 -17.54
CA ALA A 66 -24.24 -6.50 -18.41
C ALA A 66 -23.72 -5.71 -19.62
N SER A 67 -24.55 -4.87 -20.25
CA SER A 67 -24.12 -4.03 -21.38
C SER A 67 -23.09 -2.98 -20.95
N GLY A 68 -23.32 -2.30 -19.82
CA GLY A 68 -22.36 -1.35 -19.25
C GLY A 68 -21.01 -2.00 -18.91
N LEU A 69 -21.03 -3.16 -18.26
CA LEU A 69 -19.80 -3.93 -17.96
C LEU A 69 -19.08 -4.38 -19.24
N CYS A 70 -19.82 -4.70 -20.30
CA CYS A 70 -19.21 -5.12 -21.57
C CYS A 70 -18.39 -3.99 -22.20
N VAL A 71 -18.96 -2.78 -22.26
CA VAL A 71 -18.24 -1.59 -22.75
C VAL A 71 -17.00 -1.31 -21.88
N LEU A 72 -17.17 -1.37 -20.56
CA LEU A 72 -16.06 -1.19 -19.61
C LEU A 72 -14.95 -2.21 -19.80
N CYS A 73 -15.29 -3.48 -19.94
CA CYS A 73 -14.31 -4.54 -20.21
C CYS A 73 -13.59 -4.30 -21.53
N PHE A 74 -14.31 -3.89 -22.59
CA PHE A 74 -13.69 -3.59 -23.88
C PHE A 74 -12.66 -2.46 -23.78
N VAL A 75 -13.02 -1.35 -23.12
CA VAL A 75 -12.11 -0.22 -22.88
C VAL A 75 -10.90 -0.67 -22.05
N TYR A 76 -11.11 -1.47 -21.00
CA TYR A 76 -10.00 -1.95 -20.18
C TYR A 76 -9.10 -2.97 -20.87
N LEU A 77 -9.62 -3.78 -21.79
CA LEU A 77 -8.79 -4.69 -22.58
C LEU A 77 -7.86 -3.89 -23.50
N ILE A 78 -8.35 -2.84 -24.15
CA ILE A 78 -7.52 -1.92 -24.93
C ILE A 78 -6.49 -1.24 -24.02
N PHE A 79 -6.91 -0.77 -22.85
CA PHE A 79 -6.00 -0.15 -21.89
C PHE A 79 -4.91 -1.13 -21.41
N CYS A 80 -5.27 -2.38 -21.10
CA CYS A 80 -4.31 -3.42 -20.70
C CYS A 80 -3.33 -3.73 -21.83
N PHE A 81 -3.79 -3.76 -23.09
CA PHE A 81 -2.91 -3.93 -24.24
C PHE A 81 -1.88 -2.80 -24.35
N VAL A 82 -2.33 -1.55 -24.15
CA VAL A 82 -1.45 -0.39 -24.09
C VAL A 82 -0.45 -0.53 -22.94
N GLN A 83 -0.90 -0.85 -21.72
CA GLN A 83 -0.03 -1.02 -20.55
C GLN A 83 1.01 -2.13 -20.74
N TYR A 84 0.62 -3.24 -21.38
CA TYR A 84 1.53 -4.31 -21.74
C TYR A 84 2.61 -3.78 -22.68
N SER A 85 2.24 -3.14 -23.79
CA SER A 85 3.21 -2.54 -24.71
C SER A 85 4.16 -1.56 -24.02
N TYR A 86 3.64 -0.68 -23.16
CA TYR A 86 4.45 0.27 -22.37
C TYR A 86 5.43 -0.41 -21.42
N LEU A 87 5.01 -1.50 -20.77
CA LEU A 87 5.88 -2.27 -19.88
C LEU A 87 7.09 -2.83 -20.65
N PHE A 88 6.86 -3.40 -21.84
CA PHE A 88 7.95 -3.87 -22.70
C PHE A 88 8.81 -2.74 -23.23
N SER A 89 8.24 -1.59 -23.63
CA SER A 89 9.03 -0.43 -24.07
C SER A 89 9.98 0.08 -22.97
N SER A 90 9.54 0.08 -21.71
CA SER A 90 10.38 0.48 -20.58
C SER A 90 11.51 -0.50 -20.30
N LEU A 91 11.30 -1.81 -20.48
CA LEU A 91 12.33 -2.84 -20.26
C LEU A 91 13.47 -2.76 -21.30
N PHE A 92 13.19 -2.28 -22.51
CA PHE A 92 14.20 -2.10 -23.57
C PHE A 92 14.88 -0.72 -23.54
N ASN A 93 14.84 0.00 -22.41
CA ASN A 93 15.46 1.33 -22.22
C ASN A 93 15.04 2.42 -23.22
N ASN A 94 13.95 2.20 -23.96
CA ASN A 94 13.37 3.19 -24.86
C ASN A 94 12.32 3.99 -24.10
N LEU A 95 12.76 4.80 -23.12
CA LEU A 95 11.86 5.80 -22.56
C LEU A 95 11.45 6.76 -23.68
N PRO A 96 10.16 7.10 -23.82
CA PRO A 96 9.71 8.14 -24.74
C PRO A 96 10.55 9.40 -24.52
N SER A 97 11.18 9.87 -25.60
CA SER A 97 12.18 10.92 -25.66
C SER A 97 11.87 12.11 -24.73
N GLY A 98 12.68 12.29 -23.68
CA GLY A 98 12.78 13.54 -22.90
C GLY A 98 12.07 13.60 -21.54
N LEU A 99 11.37 12.54 -21.10
CA LEU A 99 10.73 12.55 -19.77
C LEU A 99 11.66 12.04 -18.67
N SER A 100 11.74 12.79 -17.57
CA SER A 100 12.37 12.31 -16.32
C SER A 100 11.52 11.19 -15.69
N TYR A 101 12.18 10.18 -15.12
CA TYR A 101 11.53 9.07 -14.39
C TYR A 101 10.53 9.57 -13.33
N ALA A 102 10.82 10.72 -12.69
CA ALA A 102 9.95 11.35 -11.70
C ALA A 102 8.62 11.87 -12.25
N GLU A 103 8.63 12.34 -13.50
CA GLU A 103 7.42 12.87 -14.13
C GLU A 103 6.57 11.73 -14.68
N TYR A 104 7.21 10.71 -15.23
CA TYR A 104 6.56 9.48 -15.67
C TYR A 104 5.84 8.74 -14.53
N ALA A 105 6.50 8.58 -13.37
CA ALA A 105 5.92 7.88 -12.23
C ALA A 105 4.74 8.65 -11.63
N ARG A 106 4.85 9.97 -11.45
CA ARG A 106 3.82 10.77 -10.74
C ARG A 106 2.51 10.93 -11.52
N ARG A 107 2.53 11.10 -12.84
CA ARG A 107 1.27 11.27 -13.60
C ARG A 107 0.48 9.96 -13.73
N GLY A 108 1.15 8.87 -14.11
CA GLY A 108 0.46 7.61 -14.38
C GLY A 108 0.07 6.82 -13.13
N PHE A 109 0.84 6.90 -12.03
CA PHE A 109 0.59 6.08 -10.84
C PHE A 109 -0.75 6.40 -10.16
N PHE A 110 -1.00 7.68 -9.85
CA PHE A 110 -2.23 8.07 -9.14
C PHE A 110 -3.48 7.79 -9.97
N GLU A 111 -3.40 7.96 -11.29
CA GLU A 111 -4.47 7.61 -12.21
C GLU A 111 -4.76 6.09 -12.15
N LEU A 112 -3.74 5.25 -12.21
CA LEU A 112 -3.89 3.78 -12.13
C LEU A 112 -4.51 3.34 -10.80
N VAL A 113 -4.08 3.92 -9.68
CA VAL A 113 -4.64 3.62 -8.36
C VAL A 113 -6.09 4.07 -8.26
N ALA A 114 -6.42 5.29 -8.74
CA ALA A 114 -7.80 5.78 -8.74
C ALA A 114 -8.73 4.88 -9.57
N VAL A 115 -8.27 4.45 -10.75
CA VAL A 115 -9.00 3.50 -11.60
C VAL A 115 -9.19 2.15 -10.90
N ALA A 116 -8.17 1.64 -10.20
CA ALA A 116 -8.30 0.39 -9.46
C ALA A 116 -9.35 0.48 -8.33
N LEU A 117 -9.40 1.59 -7.61
CA LEU A 117 -10.42 1.84 -6.57
C LEU A 117 -11.83 1.95 -7.17
N ILE A 118 -11.97 2.62 -8.32
CA ILE A 118 -13.25 2.70 -9.05
C ILE A 118 -13.70 1.30 -9.46
N ASN A 119 -12.81 0.48 -10.05
CA ASN A 119 -13.12 -0.89 -10.45
C ASN A 119 -13.57 -1.75 -9.27
N MET A 120 -12.89 -1.63 -8.13
CA MET A 120 -13.27 -2.32 -6.90
C MET A 120 -14.67 -1.91 -6.43
N GLY A 121 -15.01 -0.62 -6.52
CA GLY A 121 -16.35 -0.11 -6.25
C GLY A 121 -17.41 -0.65 -7.21
N ILE A 122 -17.11 -0.70 -8.50
CA ILE A 122 -18.00 -1.26 -9.54
C ILE A 122 -18.26 -2.74 -9.28
N VAL A 123 -17.22 -3.55 -9.08
CA VAL A 123 -17.37 -4.99 -8.81
C VAL A 123 -18.22 -5.22 -7.56
N MET A 124 -17.95 -4.47 -6.49
CA MET A 124 -18.73 -4.55 -5.25
C MET A 124 -20.20 -4.14 -5.48
N GLY A 125 -20.45 -3.10 -6.27
CA GLY A 125 -21.79 -2.67 -6.65
C GLY A 125 -22.53 -3.74 -7.44
N VAL A 126 -21.88 -4.35 -8.44
CA VAL A 126 -22.49 -5.40 -9.27
C VAL A 126 -22.84 -6.62 -8.43
N ILE A 127 -21.95 -7.06 -7.53
CA ILE A 127 -22.20 -8.20 -6.63
C ILE A 127 -23.37 -7.94 -5.68
N ASN A 128 -23.52 -6.72 -5.16
CA ASN A 128 -24.53 -6.42 -4.13
C ASN A 128 -25.89 -5.99 -4.69
N PHE A 129 -25.92 -5.32 -5.85
CA PHE A 129 -27.15 -4.71 -6.39
C PHE A 129 -27.79 -5.49 -7.55
N THR A 130 -27.15 -6.56 -8.02
CA THR A 130 -27.68 -7.37 -9.13
C THR A 130 -28.29 -8.66 -8.61
N THR A 131 -29.55 -8.92 -8.96
CA THR A 131 -30.17 -10.23 -8.77
C THR A 131 -30.54 -10.79 -10.13
N THR A 132 -29.99 -11.96 -10.44
CA THR A 132 -30.18 -12.60 -11.74
C THR A 132 -31.22 -13.72 -11.59
N ASN A 133 -32.21 -13.74 -12.49
CA ASN A 133 -33.22 -14.80 -12.50
C ASN A 133 -32.81 -15.97 -13.40
N SER A 134 -31.85 -15.75 -14.31
CA SER A 134 -31.38 -16.76 -15.27
C SER A 134 -29.95 -17.18 -14.95
N HIS A 135 -29.71 -18.50 -14.94
CA HIS A 135 -28.37 -19.07 -14.73
C HIS A 135 -27.34 -18.58 -15.76
N ARG A 136 -27.75 -18.43 -17.04
CA ARG A 136 -26.85 -17.97 -18.11
C ARG A 136 -26.39 -16.54 -17.88
N ALA A 137 -27.33 -15.67 -17.51
CA ALA A 137 -27.04 -14.26 -17.37
C ALA A 137 -26.24 -13.97 -16.06
N ALA A 138 -26.49 -14.76 -15.00
CA ALA A 138 -25.62 -14.84 -13.83
C ALA A 138 -24.17 -15.22 -14.19
N LEU A 139 -23.99 -16.25 -15.02
CA LEU A 139 -22.67 -16.70 -15.45
C LEU A 139 -21.95 -15.64 -16.29
N THR A 140 -22.67 -14.98 -17.20
CA THR A 140 -22.14 -13.87 -18.00
C THR A 140 -21.60 -12.76 -17.10
N LEU A 141 -22.38 -12.29 -16.11
CA LEU A 141 -21.92 -11.26 -15.17
C LEU A 141 -20.73 -11.70 -14.32
N LYS A 142 -20.65 -12.98 -13.93
CA LYS A 142 -19.47 -13.53 -13.22
C LYS A 142 -18.22 -13.46 -14.10
N TRP A 143 -18.33 -13.80 -15.38
CA TRP A 143 -17.22 -13.68 -16.33
C TRP A 143 -16.80 -12.23 -16.57
N LEU A 144 -17.74 -11.31 -16.82
CA LEU A 144 -17.45 -9.89 -17.03
C LEU A 144 -16.77 -9.26 -15.80
N ASN A 145 -17.26 -9.54 -14.58
CA ASN A 145 -16.59 -9.10 -13.36
C ASN A 145 -15.19 -9.72 -13.21
N SER A 146 -15.01 -10.99 -13.58
CA SER A 146 -13.71 -11.63 -13.53
C SER A 146 -12.71 -10.98 -14.48
N ILE A 147 -13.12 -10.63 -15.70
CA ILE A 147 -12.30 -9.88 -16.66
C ILE A 147 -11.93 -8.51 -16.08
N LEU A 148 -12.88 -7.81 -15.48
CA LEU A 148 -12.63 -6.52 -14.83
C LEU A 148 -11.61 -6.64 -13.68
N ILE A 149 -11.72 -7.67 -12.84
CA ILE A 149 -10.76 -7.93 -11.75
C ILE A 149 -9.37 -8.24 -12.32
N VAL A 150 -9.27 -9.10 -13.33
CA VAL A 150 -8.00 -9.44 -13.99
C VAL A 150 -7.36 -8.20 -14.60
N SER A 151 -8.14 -7.35 -15.27
CA SER A 151 -7.62 -6.08 -15.80
C SER A 151 -7.06 -5.20 -14.68
N THR A 152 -7.73 -5.16 -13.52
CA THR A 152 -7.28 -4.38 -12.36
C THR A 152 -5.97 -4.92 -11.77
N PHE A 153 -5.75 -6.25 -11.78
CA PHE A 153 -4.44 -6.82 -11.42
C PHE A 153 -3.33 -6.34 -12.35
N VAL A 154 -3.58 -6.27 -13.67
CA VAL A 154 -2.61 -5.75 -14.65
C VAL A 154 -2.28 -4.27 -14.36
N LEU A 155 -3.28 -3.46 -14.01
CA LEU A 155 -3.08 -2.06 -13.61
C LEU A 155 -2.16 -1.96 -12.38
N LEU A 156 -2.42 -2.80 -11.38
CA LEU A 156 -1.67 -2.81 -10.12
C LEU A 156 -0.21 -3.22 -10.34
N PHE A 157 0.03 -4.22 -11.19
CA PHE A 157 1.37 -4.66 -11.56
C PHE A 157 2.12 -3.58 -12.35
N SER A 158 1.46 -2.91 -13.30
CA SER A 158 2.04 -1.76 -14.02
C SER A 158 2.40 -0.61 -13.06
N ALA A 159 1.51 -0.27 -12.13
CA ALA A 159 1.75 0.76 -11.12
C ALA A 159 2.95 0.41 -10.22
N HIS A 160 3.04 -0.85 -9.78
CA HIS A 160 4.16 -1.35 -8.99
C HIS A 160 5.50 -1.23 -9.74
N PHE A 161 5.54 -1.65 -11.01
CA PHE A 161 6.73 -1.55 -11.83
C PHE A 161 7.21 -0.10 -12.02
N ARG A 162 6.28 0.83 -12.30
CA ARG A 162 6.59 2.26 -12.41
C ARG A 162 7.17 2.83 -11.11
N MET A 163 6.67 2.37 -9.97
CA MET A 163 7.16 2.82 -8.67
C MET A 163 8.55 2.27 -8.36
N SER A 164 8.82 1.01 -8.70
CA SER A 164 10.15 0.39 -8.55
C SER A 164 11.20 1.12 -9.38
N LEU A 165 10.88 1.50 -10.62
CA LEU A 165 11.79 2.27 -11.49
C LEU A 165 12.10 3.67 -10.92
N TYR A 166 11.12 4.26 -10.24
CA TYR A 166 11.29 5.53 -9.54
C TYR A 166 12.17 5.40 -8.29
N GLU A 167 12.09 4.29 -7.57
CA GLU A 167 12.95 3.98 -6.41
C GLU A 167 14.40 3.73 -6.82
N GLU A 168 14.63 3.03 -7.93
CA GLU A 168 15.98 2.76 -8.43
C GLU A 168 16.73 4.07 -8.76
N SER A 169 16.02 5.04 -9.35
CA SER A 169 16.58 6.33 -9.74
C SER A 169 16.72 7.34 -8.59
N TYR A 170 15.81 7.35 -7.60
CA TYR A 170 15.76 8.38 -6.55
C TYR A 170 15.89 7.87 -5.11
N GLY A 171 16.09 6.57 -4.88
CA GLY A 171 16.21 5.96 -3.54
C GLY A 171 14.85 5.60 -2.90
N TYR A 172 14.88 5.11 -1.67
CA TYR A 172 13.66 4.73 -0.93
C TYR A 172 13.20 5.87 -0.01
N THR A 173 11.89 6.13 0.04
CA THR A 173 11.30 7.10 0.99
C THR A 173 9.98 6.59 1.59
N TYR A 174 9.51 7.26 2.63
CA TYR A 174 8.26 6.96 3.32
C TYR A 174 7.05 6.84 2.39
N LEU A 175 6.86 7.83 1.52
CA LEU A 175 5.71 7.86 0.62
C LEU A 175 5.69 6.65 -0.32
N ARG A 176 6.87 6.20 -0.77
CA ARG A 176 7.01 5.05 -1.66
C ARG A 176 6.73 3.74 -0.93
N PHE A 177 7.25 3.59 0.29
CA PHE A 177 6.95 2.45 1.16
C PHE A 177 5.45 2.28 1.45
N PHE A 178 4.77 3.36 1.84
CA PHE A 178 3.31 3.34 2.09
C PHE A 178 2.54 3.04 0.81
N THR A 179 2.99 3.55 -0.32
CA THR A 179 2.44 3.25 -1.64
C THR A 179 2.51 1.75 -1.97
N HIS A 180 3.66 1.11 -1.77
CA HIS A 180 3.83 -0.34 -1.95
C HIS A 180 2.93 -1.14 -1.00
N SER A 181 2.85 -0.73 0.26
CA SER A 181 1.99 -1.36 1.26
C SER A 181 0.51 -1.27 0.90
N PHE A 182 0.07 -0.11 0.41
CA PHE A 182 -1.31 0.11 -0.04
C PHE A 182 -1.65 -0.71 -1.30
N MET A 183 -0.73 -0.80 -2.27
CA MET A 183 -0.89 -1.67 -3.43
C MET A 183 -1.00 -3.15 -3.02
N ALA A 184 -0.15 -3.61 -2.10
CA ALA A 184 -0.23 -4.98 -1.58
C ALA A 184 -1.58 -5.25 -0.89
N MET A 185 -2.09 -4.29 -0.12
CA MET A 185 -3.42 -4.39 0.48
C MET A 185 -4.53 -4.52 -0.57
N ILE A 186 -4.53 -3.67 -1.60
CA ILE A 186 -5.51 -3.75 -2.71
C ILE A 186 -5.39 -5.10 -3.44
N PHE A 187 -4.18 -5.59 -3.68
CA PHE A 187 -3.95 -6.88 -4.32
C PHE A 187 -4.65 -8.01 -3.57
N VAL A 188 -4.47 -8.08 -2.25
CA VAL A 188 -5.12 -9.10 -1.40
C VAL A 188 -6.65 -8.93 -1.41
N MET A 189 -7.15 -7.70 -1.36
CA MET A 189 -8.60 -7.43 -1.46
C MET A 189 -9.16 -7.90 -2.81
N LEU A 190 -8.44 -7.70 -3.93
CA LEU A 190 -8.83 -8.19 -5.25
C LEU A 190 -8.84 -9.72 -5.31
N CYS A 191 -7.88 -10.41 -4.67
CA CYS A 191 -7.87 -11.87 -4.61
C CYS A 191 -9.13 -12.42 -3.90
N VAL A 192 -9.50 -11.82 -2.77
CA VAL A 192 -10.73 -12.20 -2.04
C VAL A 192 -11.97 -11.89 -2.87
N THR A 193 -11.96 -10.77 -3.60
CA THR A 193 -13.05 -10.41 -4.52
C THR A 193 -13.20 -11.42 -5.64
N ALA A 194 -12.09 -11.80 -6.29
CA ALA A 194 -12.07 -12.82 -7.34
C ALA A 194 -12.67 -14.12 -6.81
N TYR A 195 -12.22 -14.57 -5.63
CA TYR A 195 -12.75 -15.78 -5.01
C TYR A 195 -14.26 -15.68 -4.70
N ARG A 196 -14.74 -14.52 -4.23
CA ARG A 196 -16.16 -14.27 -3.95
C ARG A 196 -17.03 -14.31 -5.20
N VAL A 197 -16.55 -13.82 -6.34
CA VAL A 197 -17.33 -13.82 -7.59
C VAL A 197 -17.73 -15.25 -7.98
N TRP A 198 -16.85 -16.22 -7.71
CA TRP A 198 -17.10 -17.64 -7.98
C TRP A 198 -17.76 -18.37 -6.80
N THR A 199 -17.50 -17.94 -5.57
CA THR A 199 -17.98 -18.59 -4.34
C THR A 199 -18.91 -17.70 -3.54
N ASP A 200 -20.21 -18.02 -3.51
CA ASP A 200 -21.22 -17.15 -2.90
C ASP A 200 -21.23 -17.08 -1.36
N ARG A 201 -20.21 -17.64 -0.69
CA ARG A 201 -20.23 -17.91 0.76
C ARG A 201 -19.58 -16.84 1.64
N ILE A 202 -19.04 -15.78 1.05
CA ILE A 202 -18.19 -14.82 1.79
C ILE A 202 -18.83 -13.44 1.87
N ASN A 203 -18.74 -12.77 3.02
CA ASN A 203 -19.10 -11.36 3.12
C ASN A 203 -17.88 -10.47 2.86
N LEU A 204 -17.81 -9.83 1.68
CA LEU A 204 -16.66 -9.01 1.26
C LEU A 204 -16.35 -7.87 2.23
N ALA A 205 -17.38 -7.19 2.75
CA ALA A 205 -17.18 -6.09 3.68
C ALA A 205 -16.45 -6.54 4.95
N LYS A 206 -16.78 -7.73 5.47
CA LYS A 206 -16.11 -8.31 6.65
C LYS A 206 -14.62 -8.53 6.34
N TRP A 207 -14.30 -9.16 5.21
CA TRP A 207 -12.91 -9.44 4.85
C TRP A 207 -12.09 -8.19 4.55
N TYR A 208 -12.66 -7.17 3.91
CA TYR A 208 -11.93 -5.93 3.67
C TYR A 208 -11.56 -5.22 4.96
N ILE A 209 -12.45 -5.22 5.96
CA ILE A 209 -12.14 -4.65 7.28
C ILE A 209 -11.02 -5.44 7.94
N VAL A 210 -11.07 -6.77 7.91
CA VAL A 210 -10.02 -7.63 8.47
C VAL A 210 -8.69 -7.40 7.76
N ILE A 211 -8.66 -7.37 6.42
CA ILE A 211 -7.45 -7.12 5.63
C ILE A 211 -6.89 -5.73 5.95
N GLY A 212 -7.74 -4.70 6.02
CA GLY A 212 -7.31 -3.35 6.36
C GLY A 212 -6.71 -3.25 7.75
N LEU A 213 -7.28 -3.94 8.75
CA LEU A 213 -6.72 -3.99 10.11
C LEU A 213 -5.42 -4.76 10.18
N VAL A 214 -5.32 -5.90 9.50
CA VAL A 214 -4.08 -6.67 9.42
C VAL A 214 -3.00 -5.85 8.74
N ALA A 215 -3.30 -5.20 7.62
CA ALA A 215 -2.36 -4.32 6.92
C ALA A 215 -1.92 -3.14 7.81
N TYR A 216 -2.86 -2.48 8.49
CA TYR A 216 -2.56 -1.41 9.44
C TYR A 216 -1.66 -1.90 10.58
N MET A 217 -1.96 -3.05 11.17
CA MET A 217 -1.14 -3.66 12.21
C MET A 217 0.27 -3.95 11.68
N LEU A 218 0.41 -4.64 10.55
CA LEU A 218 1.70 -4.95 9.95
C LEU A 218 2.56 -3.68 9.74
N ILE A 219 1.97 -2.62 9.19
CA ILE A 219 2.67 -1.35 8.96
C ILE A 219 3.17 -0.73 10.27
N ASN A 220 2.41 -0.83 11.37
CA ASN A 220 2.84 -0.30 12.67
C ASN A 220 3.91 -1.15 13.35
N TYR A 221 3.99 -2.45 13.04
CA TYR A 221 5.02 -3.34 13.59
C TYR A 221 6.35 -3.26 12.84
N VAL A 222 6.32 -2.92 11.55
CA VAL A 222 7.54 -2.76 10.75
C VAL A 222 8.23 -1.44 11.13
N ASN A 223 9.51 -1.52 11.49
CA ASN A 223 10.34 -0.33 11.72
C ASN A 223 10.74 0.28 10.36
N VAL A 224 9.87 1.11 9.81
CA VAL A 224 9.99 1.70 8.47
C VAL A 224 11.28 2.54 8.34
N ASP A 225 11.69 3.25 9.40
CA ASP A 225 12.94 4.00 9.44
C ASP A 225 14.15 3.12 9.12
N THR A 226 14.30 2.01 9.85
CA THR A 226 15.44 1.09 9.66
C THR A 226 15.44 0.45 8.27
N PHE A 227 14.27 0.05 7.77
CA PHE A 227 14.13 -0.54 6.44
C PHE A 227 14.55 0.45 5.34
N ILE A 228 14.11 1.71 5.44
CA ILE A 228 14.47 2.75 4.47
C ILE A 228 15.97 3.05 4.56
N ALA A 229 16.53 3.15 5.76
CA ALA A 229 17.96 3.43 5.95
C ALA A 229 18.82 2.31 5.35
N GLU A 230 18.53 1.05 5.67
CA GLU A 230 19.25 -0.12 5.13
C GLU A 230 19.21 -0.17 3.60
N LYS A 231 18.02 0.03 3.00
CA LYS A 231 17.87 -0.01 1.53
C LYS A 231 18.57 1.14 0.81
N ASN A 232 18.59 2.33 1.41
CA ASN A 232 19.37 3.44 0.86
C ASN A 232 20.87 3.23 1.01
N MET A 233 21.33 2.60 2.10
CA MET A 233 22.73 2.21 2.28
C MET A 233 23.17 1.14 1.26
N GLU A 234 22.36 0.10 1.04
CA GLU A 234 22.61 -0.92 0.01
C GLU A 234 22.78 -0.28 -1.38
N ARG A 235 21.92 0.68 -1.70
CA ARG A 235 22.01 1.47 -2.94
C ARG A 235 23.26 2.35 -2.99
N PHE A 236 23.70 2.91 -1.87
CA PHE A 236 24.92 3.71 -1.80
C PHE A 236 26.15 2.88 -2.19
N TYR A 237 26.26 1.64 -1.72
CA TYR A 237 27.37 0.76 -2.13
C TYR A 237 27.36 0.43 -3.63
N LEU A 238 26.18 0.37 -4.26
CA LEU A 238 26.04 0.06 -5.68
C LEU A 238 26.21 1.27 -6.61
N THR A 239 25.74 2.45 -6.18
CA THR A 239 25.62 3.64 -7.06
C THR A 239 26.49 4.82 -6.63
N GLY A 240 27.03 4.80 -5.41
CA GLY A 240 27.79 5.90 -4.82
C GLY A 240 26.98 7.17 -4.53
N ARG A 241 25.65 7.14 -4.68
CA ARG A 241 24.78 8.32 -4.49
C ARG A 241 23.80 8.10 -3.36
N ILE A 242 23.80 9.01 -2.38
CA ILE A 242 22.92 8.96 -1.21
C ILE A 242 22.44 10.35 -0.82
N ASP A 243 21.17 10.45 -0.42
CA ASP A 243 20.59 11.68 0.12
C ASP A 243 20.77 11.69 1.64
N VAL A 244 21.90 12.24 2.08
CA VAL A 244 22.25 12.34 3.50
C VAL A 244 21.28 13.25 4.25
N TYR A 245 20.75 14.29 3.59
CA TYR A 245 19.79 15.21 4.20
C TYR A 245 18.51 14.46 4.55
N TYR A 246 17.97 13.65 3.63
CA TYR A 246 16.81 12.80 3.90
C TYR A 246 17.07 11.80 5.02
N LEU A 247 18.21 11.10 5.02
CA LEU A 247 18.58 10.16 6.10
C LEU A 247 18.73 10.85 7.47
N SER A 248 19.13 12.11 7.48
CA SER A 248 19.29 12.91 8.70
C SER A 248 17.95 13.35 9.34
N GLU A 249 16.86 13.31 8.56
CA GLU A 249 15.49 13.58 9.04
C GLU A 249 14.78 12.33 9.58
N LEU A 250 15.33 11.13 9.36
CA LEU A 250 14.80 9.88 9.91
C LEU A 250 14.89 9.84 11.45
N SER A 251 14.14 8.91 12.05
CA SER A 251 14.08 8.70 13.50
C SER A 251 15.43 8.27 14.09
N TYR A 252 15.53 8.29 15.42
CA TYR A 252 16.72 7.87 16.18
C TYR A 252 17.19 6.44 15.85
N ASP A 253 16.30 5.58 15.38
CA ASP A 253 16.64 4.20 15.01
C ASP A 253 17.50 4.14 13.73
N ALA A 254 17.58 5.23 12.94
CA ALA A 254 18.44 5.34 11.76
C ALA A 254 19.87 5.87 12.08
N LEU A 255 20.14 6.28 13.33
CA LEU A 255 21.47 6.75 13.77
C LEU A 255 22.65 5.82 13.45
N PRO A 256 22.60 4.49 13.61
CA PRO A 256 23.74 3.64 13.28
C PRO A 256 24.17 3.78 11.82
N TYR A 257 23.22 3.95 10.90
CA TYR A 257 23.50 4.15 9.48
C TYR A 257 24.08 5.54 9.19
N LEU A 258 23.68 6.58 9.94
CA LEU A 258 24.28 7.91 9.86
C LEU A 258 25.73 7.93 10.37
N VAL A 259 26.03 7.20 11.45
CA VAL A 259 27.41 7.06 11.97
C VAL A 259 28.29 6.33 10.96
N GLU A 260 27.77 5.30 10.30
CA GLU A 260 28.49 4.61 9.22
C GLU A 260 28.84 5.55 8.06
N LEU A 261 27.92 6.44 7.67
CA LEU A 261 28.17 7.47 6.66
C LEU A 261 29.22 8.51 7.08
N THR A 262 29.37 8.81 8.37
CA THR A 262 30.46 9.71 8.83
C THR A 262 31.86 9.12 8.69
N ASN A 263 31.98 7.81 8.54
CA ASN A 263 33.24 7.12 8.26
C ASN A 263 33.49 6.94 6.76
N ALA A 264 32.55 7.35 5.89
CA ALA A 264 32.73 7.30 4.44
C ALA A 264 33.76 8.34 3.98
N SER A 265 34.45 8.04 2.88
CA SER A 265 35.57 8.84 2.36
C SER A 265 35.18 10.22 1.82
N ASP A 266 33.90 10.45 1.51
CA ASP A 266 33.42 11.71 0.94
C ASP A 266 33.19 12.79 2.01
N LEU A 267 33.99 13.86 1.95
CA LEU A 267 33.96 15.00 2.88
C LEU A 267 32.58 15.69 2.97
N LEU A 268 31.83 15.76 1.86
CA LEU A 268 30.49 16.36 1.85
C LEU A 268 29.45 15.51 2.59
N ILE A 269 29.54 14.19 2.45
CA ILE A 269 28.68 13.22 3.14
C ILE A 269 29.00 13.25 4.64
N GLN A 270 30.29 13.28 4.97
CA GLN A 270 30.77 13.32 6.35
C GLN A 270 30.34 14.60 7.09
N GLN A 271 30.47 15.78 6.47
CA GLN A 271 30.05 17.05 7.07
C GLN A 271 28.53 17.10 7.30
N THR A 272 27.74 16.62 6.33
CA THR A 272 26.28 16.63 6.43
C THR A 272 25.79 15.66 7.50
N ALA A 273 26.32 14.42 7.54
CA ALA A 273 25.96 13.43 8.55
C ALA A 273 26.43 13.83 9.96
N GLY A 274 27.63 14.42 10.08
CA GLY A 274 28.18 14.88 11.36
C GLY A 274 27.39 16.03 11.99
N SER A 275 26.78 16.90 11.19
CA SER A 275 26.01 18.06 11.69
C SER A 275 24.80 17.68 12.56
N ARG A 276 24.25 16.47 12.40
CA ARG A 276 23.11 15.95 13.18
C ARG A 276 23.53 15.22 14.47
N LEU A 277 24.79 14.79 14.57
CA LEU A 277 25.33 14.01 15.69
C LEU A 277 25.92 14.90 16.80
N LEU A 278 26.15 16.19 16.51
CA LEU A 278 26.61 17.22 17.44
C LEU A 278 25.44 17.99 18.08
#